data_AF-A0A520LWT1-F1
#
_entry.id   AF-A0A520LWT1-F1
#
_cell.length_a   1.000
_cell.length_b   1.000
_cell.length_c   1.000
_cell.angle_alpha   90.00
_cell.angle_beta   90.00
_cell.angle_gamma   90.00
#
_symmetry.space_group_name_H-M   'P 1'
#
loop_
_entity.id
_entity.type
_entity.pdbx_description
1 polymer ?
#
loop_
_entity_poly.entity_id
_entity_poly.type
_entity_poly.pdbx_seq_one_letter_code
_entity_poly.pdbx_strand_id
1 'polypeptide(L)'
;MKILYLMIFASASCFFCSSCSFSGFSLFSQPTKIESSGPTYTVRTTAYSHREKELGGKYGALTASGRRLRYGKIRSAGADWSRYPLGTKFKIIGQPHIHIVEDYGRSLVGTNTIDLYKPTLKSMRDWGTRRVDIQIIEWGSLQRSAEILKGRLHYAHVRKMYNAIKAKRN
;
A
#
# COMPACT_ATOMS: atom_id res chain seq x y z
N MET A 1 62.59 -36.88 -38.90
CA MET A 1 62.34 -36.06 -40.10
C MET A 1 61.81 -34.71 -39.61
N LYS A 2 62.64 -33.66 -39.66
CA LYS A 2 62.45 -32.45 -40.49
C LYS A 2 61.11 -31.73 -40.19
N ILE A 3 60.98 -30.46 -39.81
CA ILE A 3 61.77 -29.21 -39.90
C ILE A 3 60.96 -28.21 -39.02
N LEU A 4 61.54 -27.62 -37.97
CA LEU A 4 62.00 -26.22 -37.90
C LEU A 4 60.90 -25.16 -38.17
N TYR A 5 60.58 -24.32 -37.17
CA TYR A 5 60.64 -22.87 -37.33
C TYR A 5 60.94 -22.18 -35.99
N LEU A 6 62.06 -21.47 -36.01
CA LEU A 6 62.70 -20.66 -34.99
C LEU A 6 62.73 -19.22 -35.53
N MET A 7 62.21 -18.26 -34.77
CA MET A 7 62.43 -16.80 -34.92
C MET A 7 62.34 -16.22 -33.48
N ILE A 8 63.44 -16.15 -32.73
CA ILE A 8 64.40 -15.03 -32.57
C ILE A 8 63.80 -13.75 -31.93
N PHE A 9 64.15 -13.58 -30.65
CA PHE A 9 64.59 -12.40 -29.86
C PHE A 9 64.17 -10.96 -30.20
N ALA A 10 63.67 -10.26 -29.17
CA ALA A 10 64.10 -8.91 -28.71
C ALA A 10 63.43 -8.64 -27.33
N SER A 11 64.14 -8.77 -26.20
CA SER A 11 64.94 -7.77 -25.47
C SER A 11 64.13 -6.74 -24.65
N ALA A 12 64.59 -6.60 -23.41
CA ALA A 12 63.99 -5.94 -22.25
C ALA A 12 63.92 -4.41 -22.31
N SER A 13 63.25 -3.86 -21.27
CA SER A 13 63.35 -2.50 -20.64
C SER A 13 61.95 -1.87 -20.55
N CYS A 14 61.52 -1.09 -19.56
CA CYS A 14 61.92 -0.77 -18.20
C CYS A 14 60.79 0.15 -17.66
N PHE A 15 60.56 0.11 -16.36
CA PHE A 15 60.12 1.22 -15.50
C PHE A 15 58.78 1.97 -15.74
N PHE A 16 57.89 1.78 -14.75
CA PHE A 16 57.08 2.78 -14.04
C PHE A 16 56.20 3.78 -14.84
N CYS A 17 54.88 3.64 -14.68
CA CYS A 17 54.04 4.81 -14.40
C CYS A 17 52.73 4.47 -13.68
N SER A 18 52.50 5.18 -12.56
CA SER A 18 51.25 5.58 -11.91
C SER A 18 50.06 4.63 -11.83
N SER A 19 49.82 4.17 -10.60
CA SER A 19 48.58 4.37 -9.84
C SER A 19 47.35 4.78 -10.65
N CYS A 20 46.46 3.83 -10.90
CA CYS A 20 45.04 4.09 -11.04
C CYS A 20 44.31 3.11 -10.11
N SER A 21 43.93 3.61 -8.93
CA SER A 21 43.03 2.92 -8.03
C SER A 21 41.74 2.63 -8.80
N PHE A 22 41.51 1.35 -9.12
CA PHE A 22 40.22 0.90 -9.61
C PHE A 22 39.26 0.96 -8.43
N SER A 23 38.64 2.12 -8.24
CA SER A 23 37.48 2.29 -7.38
C SER A 23 36.40 1.36 -7.90
N GLY A 24 36.32 0.19 -7.27
CA GLY A 24 35.25 -0.77 -7.50
C GLY A 24 33.91 -0.04 -7.40
N PHE A 25 33.25 0.06 -8.54
CA PHE A 25 31.88 0.49 -8.68
C PHE A 25 31.00 -0.36 -7.75
N SER A 26 30.65 0.18 -6.58
CA SER A 26 29.50 -0.29 -5.82
C SER A 26 28.24 0.30 -6.46
N LEU A 27 27.91 -0.15 -7.67
CA LEU A 27 26.66 0.17 -8.39
C LEU A 27 25.50 -0.71 -7.89
N PHE A 28 25.43 -0.93 -6.58
CA PHE A 28 24.25 -1.48 -5.92
C PHE A 28 23.90 -0.53 -4.79
N SER A 29 23.16 0.52 -5.13
CA SER A 29 22.36 1.23 -4.16
C SER A 29 21.36 0.21 -3.61
N GLN A 30 21.67 -0.37 -2.45
CA GLN A 30 20.68 -1.14 -1.70
C GLN A 30 19.48 -0.21 -1.50
N PRO A 31 18.24 -0.63 -1.82
CA PRO A 31 17.08 0.17 -1.50
C PRO A 31 17.10 0.33 0.02
N THR A 32 17.32 1.56 0.47
CA THR A 32 17.27 1.88 1.89
C THR A 32 15.93 1.37 2.40
N LYS A 33 15.97 0.39 3.30
CA LYS A 33 14.81 0.05 4.12
C LYS A 33 14.39 1.38 4.74
N ILE A 34 13.30 1.95 4.25
CA ILE A 34 12.62 3.05 4.95
C ILE A 34 12.08 2.38 6.21
N GLU A 35 12.92 2.31 7.23
CA GLU A 35 12.54 1.87 8.55
C GLU A 35 11.62 2.95 9.09
N SER A 36 10.34 2.65 8.97
CA SER A 36 9.31 3.60 9.27
C SER A 36 9.11 3.61 10.78
N SER A 37 9.76 4.54 11.47
CA SER A 37 9.88 4.64 12.94
C SER A 37 8.57 4.94 13.69
N GLY A 38 7.42 4.79 13.04
CA GLY A 38 6.10 5.03 13.65
C GLY A 38 5.48 3.79 14.27
N PRO A 39 4.46 3.95 15.13
CA PRO A 39 3.77 2.82 15.74
C PRO A 39 3.18 1.90 14.68
N THR A 40 3.31 0.60 14.94
CA THR A 40 2.75 -0.46 14.12
C THR A 40 1.44 -0.96 14.73
N TYR A 41 0.45 -1.22 13.89
CA TYR A 41 -0.86 -1.72 14.30
C TYR A 41 -1.14 -3.05 13.62
N THR A 42 -1.41 -4.10 14.40
CA THR A 42 -1.92 -5.36 13.85
C THR A 42 -3.42 -5.24 13.61
N VAL A 43 -3.83 -5.34 12.34
CA VAL A 43 -5.23 -5.19 11.92
C VAL A 43 -5.73 -6.43 11.20
N ARG A 44 -7.03 -6.72 11.29
CA ARG A 44 -7.65 -7.72 10.42
C ARG A 44 -7.90 -7.07 9.07
N THR A 45 -7.54 -7.75 8.00
CA THR A 45 -7.84 -7.32 6.64
C THR A 45 -8.69 -8.34 5.91
N THR A 46 -9.59 -7.83 5.08
CA THR A 46 -10.34 -8.58 4.07
C THR A 46 -10.02 -7.97 2.70
N ALA A 47 -10.63 -8.50 1.64
CA ALA A 47 -10.60 -7.86 0.34
C ALA A 47 -11.98 -7.88 -0.31
N TYR A 48 -12.24 -6.85 -1.10
CA TYR A 48 -13.46 -6.72 -1.89
C TYR A 48 -13.15 -6.33 -3.33
N SER A 49 -14.13 -6.54 -4.20
CA SER A 49 -14.08 -6.11 -5.59
C SER A 49 -15.43 -5.60 -6.04
N HIS A 50 -15.42 -4.50 -6.81
CA HIS A 50 -16.61 -4.03 -7.53
C HIS A 50 -17.20 -5.10 -8.48
N ARG A 51 -16.43 -6.15 -8.81
CA ARG A 51 -16.87 -7.27 -9.65
C ARG A 51 -17.70 -8.32 -8.92
N GLU A 52 -17.84 -8.24 -7.59
CA GLU A 52 -18.69 -9.13 -6.80
C GLU A 52 -20.18 -8.89 -7.10
N LYS A 53 -20.54 -7.75 -7.72
CA LYS A 53 -21.90 -7.36 -8.09
C LYS A 53 -22.89 -7.47 -6.92
N GLU A 54 -22.44 -7.14 -5.70
CA GLU A 54 -23.29 -7.19 -4.52
C GLU A 54 -24.55 -6.32 -4.67
N LEU A 55 -25.66 -6.79 -4.11
CA LEU A 55 -26.91 -6.04 -3.99
C LEU A 55 -26.66 -4.75 -3.19
N GLY A 56 -26.70 -3.60 -3.88
CA GLY A 56 -26.36 -2.28 -3.32
C GLY A 56 -25.11 -1.64 -3.95
N GLY A 57 -24.32 -2.40 -4.72
CA GLY A 57 -23.17 -1.93 -5.51
C GLY A 57 -23.53 -1.09 -6.74
N LYS A 58 -24.58 -0.26 -6.66
CA LYS A 58 -25.08 0.56 -7.76
C LYS A 58 -24.05 1.58 -8.30
N TYR A 59 -23.00 1.82 -7.54
CA TYR A 59 -21.95 2.79 -7.85
C TYR A 59 -20.76 2.19 -8.61
N GLY A 60 -20.79 0.88 -8.91
CA GLY A 60 -19.78 0.21 -9.71
C GLY A 60 -18.36 0.43 -9.17
N ALA A 61 -17.50 1.08 -9.95
CA ALA A 61 -16.10 1.32 -9.61
C ALA A 61 -15.87 2.63 -8.82
N LEU A 62 -16.86 3.11 -8.06
CA LEU A 62 -16.74 4.30 -7.20
C LEU A 62 -16.72 3.91 -5.71
N THR A 63 -15.91 4.63 -4.94
CA THR A 63 -15.86 4.55 -3.47
C THR A 63 -17.04 5.28 -2.83
N ALA A 64 -17.30 5.01 -1.54
CA ALA A 64 -18.25 5.80 -0.76
C ALA A 64 -17.92 7.31 -0.71
N SER A 65 -16.67 7.72 -0.92
CA SER A 65 -16.28 9.14 -1.05
C SER A 65 -16.57 9.75 -2.44
N GLY A 66 -17.08 8.97 -3.40
CA GLY A 66 -17.41 9.41 -4.75
C GLY A 66 -16.25 9.38 -5.73
N ARG A 67 -15.09 8.82 -5.34
CA ARG A 67 -13.89 8.74 -6.20
C ARG A 67 -13.86 7.41 -6.94
N ARG A 68 -13.17 7.35 -8.09
CA ARG A 68 -12.87 6.06 -8.73
C ARG A 68 -11.97 5.20 -7.85
N LEU A 69 -12.28 3.91 -7.74
CA LEU A 69 -11.46 2.91 -7.06
C LEU A 69 -10.07 2.83 -7.72
N ARG A 70 -9.02 2.83 -6.89
CA ARG A 70 -7.63 2.82 -7.36
C ARG A 70 -6.91 1.56 -6.97
N TYR A 71 -6.11 1.02 -7.89
CA TYR A 71 -5.23 -0.12 -7.65
C TYR A 71 -3.90 0.03 -8.41
N GLY A 72 -2.91 0.65 -7.75
CA GLY A 72 -1.56 0.86 -8.28
C GLY A 72 -0.59 1.19 -7.15
N LYS A 73 0.21 2.25 -7.31
CA LYS A 73 1.02 2.82 -6.22
C LYS A 73 0.15 3.28 -5.03
N ILE A 74 -1.03 3.83 -5.36
CA ILE A 74 -2.09 4.16 -4.40
C ILE A 74 -3.23 3.17 -4.57
N ARG A 75 -3.75 2.67 -3.46
CA ARG A 75 -4.83 1.66 -3.42
C ARG A 75 -5.98 2.11 -2.53
N SER A 76 -7.20 1.95 -3.01
CA SER A 76 -8.39 2.26 -2.21
C SER A 76 -8.61 1.19 -1.13
N ALA A 77 -9.11 1.62 0.02
CA ALA A 77 -9.51 0.74 1.12
C ALA A 77 -10.83 1.20 1.73
N GLY A 78 -11.57 0.23 2.27
CA GLY A 78 -12.76 0.43 3.07
C GLY A 78 -12.49 0.22 4.56
N ALA A 79 -13.13 1.02 5.42
CA ALA A 79 -13.06 0.82 6.87
C ALA A 79 -14.26 1.47 7.57
N ASP A 80 -14.38 1.22 8.87
CA ASP A 80 -15.22 2.05 9.74
C ASP A 80 -14.62 3.45 9.87
N TRP A 81 -15.28 4.48 9.31
CA TRP A 81 -14.79 5.87 9.35
C TRP A 81 -14.79 6.50 10.73
N SER A 82 -15.46 5.91 11.73
CA SER A 82 -15.29 6.34 13.12
C SER A 82 -13.98 5.86 13.72
N ARG A 83 -13.33 4.84 13.15
CA ARG A 83 -12.04 4.27 13.60
C ARG A 83 -10.88 4.67 12.71
N TYR A 84 -11.04 4.54 11.39
CA TYR A 84 -10.10 4.99 10.37
C TYR A 84 -10.81 6.04 9.50
N PRO A 85 -10.73 7.32 9.88
CA PRO A 85 -11.51 8.36 9.20
C PRO A 85 -11.15 8.47 7.72
N LEU A 86 -12.10 8.98 6.95
CA LEU A 86 -11.94 9.26 5.53
C LEU A 86 -10.63 9.99 5.25
N GLY A 87 -9.83 9.44 4.33
CA GLY A 87 -8.54 9.97 3.94
C GLY A 87 -7.34 9.37 4.69
N THR A 88 -7.56 8.50 5.69
CA THR A 88 -6.46 7.84 6.41
C THR A 88 -5.54 7.10 5.43
N LYS A 89 -4.25 7.43 5.45
CA LYS A 89 -3.21 6.82 4.62
C LYS A 89 -2.40 5.85 5.45
N PHE A 90 -2.19 4.64 4.92
CA PHE A 90 -1.40 3.63 5.60
C PHE A 90 -0.61 2.76 4.62
N LYS A 91 0.45 2.13 5.14
CA LYS A 91 1.19 1.08 4.45
C LYS A 91 0.99 -0.24 5.17
N ILE A 92 0.95 -1.33 4.41
CA ILE A 92 1.11 -2.67 4.98
C ILE A 92 2.61 -2.94 5.02
N ILE A 93 3.13 -3.37 6.17
CA ILE A 93 4.56 -3.65 6.33
C ILE A 93 4.99 -4.71 5.30
N GLY A 94 6.13 -4.47 4.65
CA GLY A 94 6.64 -5.34 3.58
C GLY A 94 6.00 -5.12 2.20
N GLN A 95 5.09 -4.14 2.04
CA GLN A 95 4.51 -3.81 0.74
C GLN A 95 4.84 -2.38 0.30
N PRO A 96 5.04 -2.13 -1.00
CA PRO A 96 5.43 -0.80 -1.50
C PRO A 96 4.24 0.16 -1.68
N HIS A 97 3.00 -0.30 -1.46
CA HIS A 97 1.80 0.44 -1.81
C HIS A 97 1.27 1.29 -0.64
N ILE A 98 0.80 2.49 -0.96
CA ILE A 98 0.03 3.31 -0.02
C ILE A 98 -1.45 2.99 -0.20
N HIS A 99 -2.12 2.72 0.89
CA HIS A 99 -3.57 2.53 0.94
C HIS A 99 -4.23 3.77 1.50
N ILE A 100 -5.38 4.15 0.96
CA ILE A 100 -6.17 5.29 1.43
C ILE A 100 -7.58 4.81 1.75
N VAL A 101 -8.03 5.09 2.96
CA VAL A 101 -9.41 4.82 3.38
C VAL A 101 -10.33 5.81 2.71
N GLU A 102 -11.12 5.31 1.76
CA GLU A 102 -12.02 6.11 0.92
C GLU A 102 -13.42 5.50 0.81
N ASP A 103 -13.58 4.29 1.33
CA ASP A 103 -14.80 3.49 1.27
C ASP A 103 -15.23 3.04 2.68
N TYR A 104 -16.45 2.53 2.78
CA TYR A 104 -16.94 1.83 3.98
C TYR A 104 -17.96 0.76 3.60
N GLY A 105 -18.17 -0.21 4.49
CA GLY A 105 -19.15 -1.28 4.31
C GLY A 105 -19.82 -1.64 5.62
N ARG A 106 -21.06 -2.15 5.55
CA ARG A 106 -21.87 -2.54 6.72
C ARG A 106 -21.11 -3.52 7.64
N SER A 107 -20.41 -4.49 7.06
CA SER A 107 -19.65 -5.53 7.78
C SER A 107 -18.40 -4.99 8.51
N LEU A 108 -17.92 -3.79 8.15
CA LEU A 108 -16.74 -3.18 8.73
C LEU A 108 -17.06 -2.38 9.99
N VAL A 109 -18.28 -1.82 10.08
CA VAL A 109 -18.68 -0.89 11.15
C VAL A 109 -18.68 -1.56 12.53
N GLY A 110 -17.97 -0.94 13.47
CA GLY A 110 -17.77 -1.43 14.84
C GLY A 110 -16.58 -2.39 14.98
N THR A 111 -15.98 -2.83 13.89
CA THR A 111 -14.85 -3.78 13.90
C THR A 111 -13.50 -3.08 13.73
N ASN A 112 -12.39 -3.77 13.98
CA ASN A 112 -11.05 -3.30 13.62
C ASN A 112 -10.57 -3.91 12.28
N THR A 113 -11.46 -3.91 11.28
CA THR A 113 -11.22 -4.50 9.96
C THR A 113 -11.00 -3.42 8.91
N ILE A 114 -9.97 -3.60 8.07
CA ILE A 114 -9.76 -2.82 6.85
C ILE A 114 -9.96 -3.71 5.63
N ASP A 115 -10.80 -3.28 4.70
CA ASP A 115 -11.13 -4.01 3.50
C ASP A 115 -10.33 -3.47 2.29
N LEU A 116 -9.51 -4.32 1.68
CA LEU A 116 -8.59 -3.87 0.63
C LEU A 116 -9.23 -4.04 -0.75
N TYR A 117 -9.27 -2.97 -1.54
CA TYR A 117 -9.79 -3.05 -2.90
C TYR A 117 -8.92 -3.92 -3.80
N LYS A 118 -9.58 -4.76 -4.61
CA LYS A 118 -8.96 -5.63 -5.60
C LYS A 118 -9.70 -5.52 -6.95
N PRO A 119 -8.98 -5.33 -8.07
CA PRO A 119 -9.61 -5.08 -9.37
C PRO A 119 -10.23 -6.33 -10.00
N THR A 120 -9.82 -7.52 -9.55
CA THR A 120 -10.33 -8.81 -10.02
C THR A 120 -10.73 -9.71 -8.87
N LEU A 121 -11.76 -10.54 -9.08
CA LEU A 121 -12.20 -11.55 -8.12
C LEU A 121 -11.09 -12.56 -7.79
N LYS A 122 -10.21 -12.86 -8.75
CA LYS A 122 -9.02 -13.68 -8.49
C LYS A 122 -8.11 -13.02 -7.46
N SER A 123 -7.68 -11.78 -7.69
CA SER A 123 -6.78 -11.07 -6.75
C SER A 123 -7.41 -10.81 -5.37
N MET A 124 -8.73 -10.76 -5.31
CA MET A 124 -9.51 -10.72 -4.08
C MET A 124 -9.43 -12.03 -3.31
N ARG A 125 -9.71 -13.16 -3.97
CA ARG A 125 -9.58 -14.49 -3.36
C ARG A 125 -8.15 -14.81 -2.96
N ASP A 126 -7.17 -14.48 -3.81
CA ASP A 126 -5.75 -14.68 -3.52
C ASP A 126 -5.32 -13.90 -2.26
N TRP A 127 -5.97 -12.77 -1.95
CA TRP A 127 -5.77 -12.05 -0.69
C TRP A 127 -6.52 -12.69 0.48
N GLY A 128 -7.82 -12.96 0.34
CA GLY A 128 -8.63 -13.56 1.41
C GLY A 128 -8.69 -12.73 2.69
N THR A 129 -8.94 -13.37 3.84
CA THR A 129 -8.91 -12.72 5.16
C THR A 129 -7.59 -13.04 5.85
N ARG A 130 -6.90 -12.02 6.38
CA ARG A 130 -5.66 -12.21 7.15
C ARG A 130 -5.38 -11.06 8.09
N ARG A 131 -4.57 -11.30 9.12
CA ARG A 131 -4.00 -10.22 9.95
C ARG A 131 -2.70 -9.75 9.32
N VAL A 132 -2.53 -8.43 9.28
CA VAL A 132 -1.29 -7.80 8.81
C VAL A 132 -0.94 -6.66 9.74
N ASP A 133 0.34 -6.34 9.75
CA ASP A 133 0.83 -5.15 10.41
C ASP A 133 0.79 -3.98 9.44
N ILE A 134 0.20 -2.88 9.90
CA ILE A 134 0.14 -1.63 9.17
C ILE A 134 0.87 -0.53 9.92
N GLN A 135 1.31 0.46 9.16
CA GLN A 135 1.77 1.73 9.68
C GLN A 135 0.88 2.84 9.13
N ILE A 136 0.33 3.67 10.02
CA ILE A 136 -0.41 4.87 9.63
C ILE A 136 0.60 5.95 9.24
N ILE A 137 0.46 6.46 8.02
CA ILE A 137 1.25 7.59 7.51
C ILE A 137 0.59 8.90 7.91
N GLU A 138 -0.73 8.96 7.75
CA GLU A 138 -1.51 10.17 7.99
C GLU A 138 -2.93 9.77 8.38
N TRP A 139 -3.43 10.32 9.49
CA TRP A 139 -4.82 10.11 9.89
C TRP A 139 -5.76 10.94 9.02
N GLY A 140 -6.91 10.36 8.68
CA GLY A 140 -7.97 11.05 7.93
C GLY A 140 -8.74 12.06 8.78
N SER A 141 -9.77 12.66 8.18
CA SER A 141 -10.60 13.68 8.84
C SER A 141 -11.92 13.11 9.35
N LEU A 142 -12.10 13.14 10.69
CA LEU A 142 -13.38 12.84 11.33
C LEU A 142 -14.49 13.82 10.88
N GLN A 143 -14.14 15.10 10.68
CA GLN A 143 -15.09 16.10 10.21
C GLN A 143 -15.62 15.77 8.81
N ARG A 144 -14.72 15.56 7.83
CA ARG A 144 -15.13 15.20 6.46
C ARG A 144 -15.90 13.87 6.42
N SER A 145 -15.51 12.92 7.27
CA SER A 145 -16.25 11.67 7.44
C SER A 145 -17.70 11.95 7.87
N ALA A 146 -17.89 12.75 8.92
CA ALA A 146 -19.21 13.10 9.42
C ALA A 146 -20.06 13.86 8.39
N GLU A 147 -19.46 14.78 7.63
CA GLU A 147 -20.14 15.56 6.58
C GLU A 147 -20.75 14.64 5.51
N ILE A 148 -20.00 13.65 5.01
CA ILE A 148 -20.51 12.68 4.04
C ILE A 148 -21.55 11.75 4.67
N LEU A 149 -21.30 11.26 5.89
CA LEU A 149 -22.19 10.32 6.57
C LEU A 149 -23.54 10.96 6.93
N LYS A 150 -23.58 12.27 7.21
CA LYS A 150 -24.81 13.02 7.53
C LYS A 150 -25.88 12.87 6.44
N GLY A 151 -25.48 12.80 5.17
CA GLY A 151 -26.40 12.61 4.04
C GLY A 151 -26.91 11.19 3.84
N ARG A 152 -26.51 10.23 4.69
CA ARG A 152 -26.76 8.78 4.51
C ARG A 152 -27.26 8.11 5.78
N LEU A 153 -27.79 8.89 6.71
CA LEU A 153 -28.23 8.45 8.03
C LEU A 153 -29.46 7.52 8.00
N HIS A 154 -30.10 7.28 6.86
CA HIS A 154 -31.15 6.26 6.77
C HIS A 154 -30.60 4.84 6.94
N TYR A 155 -29.32 4.60 6.67
CA TYR A 155 -28.68 3.31 6.96
C TYR A 155 -28.20 3.21 8.41
N ALA A 156 -28.61 2.14 9.12
CA ALA A 156 -28.29 1.94 10.54
C ALA A 156 -26.77 1.92 10.82
N HIS A 157 -25.98 1.27 9.97
CA HIS A 157 -24.52 1.20 10.12
C HIS A 157 -23.86 2.58 9.91
N VAL A 158 -24.42 3.42 9.03
CA VAL A 158 -23.96 4.81 8.86
C VAL A 158 -24.27 5.65 10.10
N ARG A 159 -25.47 5.54 10.67
CA ARG A 159 -25.81 6.23 11.94
C ARG A 159 -24.86 5.86 13.06
N LYS A 160 -24.50 4.58 13.17
CA LYS A 160 -23.54 4.09 14.17
C LYS A 160 -22.18 4.77 14.02
N MET A 161 -21.64 4.84 12.80
CA MET A 161 -20.39 5.57 12.55
C MET A 161 -20.50 7.07 12.87
N TYR A 162 -21.57 7.72 12.39
CA TYR A 162 -21.79 9.15 12.59
C TYR A 162 -21.89 9.51 14.08
N ASN A 163 -22.66 8.75 14.85
CA ASN A 163 -22.81 8.96 16.29
C ASN A 163 -21.49 8.71 17.04
N ALA A 164 -20.73 7.68 16.66
CA ALA A 164 -19.41 7.43 17.23
C ALA A 164 -18.42 8.58 16.94
N ILE A 165 -18.46 9.16 15.73
CA ILE A 165 -17.65 10.35 15.41
C ILE A 165 -18.08 11.55 16.25
N LYS A 166 -19.39 11.77 16.40
CA LYS A 166 -19.93 12.86 17.22
C LYS A 166 -19.51 12.74 18.69
N ALA A 167 -19.54 11.53 19.26
CA ALA A 167 -19.12 11.27 20.63
C ALA A 167 -17.63 11.56 20.88
N LYS A 168 -16.76 11.42 19.86
CA LYS A 168 -15.31 11.73 19.97
C LYS A 168 -14.98 13.23 19.85
N ARG A 169 -15.95 14.02 19.39
CA ARG A 169 -15.77 15.46 19.13
C ARG A 169 -16.41 16.34 20.20
N ASN A 170 -17.22 15.74 21.06
CA ASN A 170 -17.79 16.37 22.24
C ASN A 170 -16.82 16.14 23.41
#